data_AF-A0A9X4BTW2-F1
#
_entry.id   AF-A0A9X4BTW2-F1
#
_cell.length_a   1.000
_cell.length_b   1.000
_cell.length_c   1.000
_cell.angle_alpha   90.00
_cell.angle_beta   90.00
_cell.angle_gamma   90.00
#
_symmetry.space_group_name_H-M   'P 1'
#
loop_
_entity.id
_entity.type
_entity.pdbx_description
1 polymer ?
#
loop_
_entity_poly.entity_id
_entity_poly.type
_entity_poly.pdbx_seq_one_letter_code
_entity_poly.pdbx_strand_id
1 'polypeptide(L)' 'MPLRRVTVTALADQPGEQDLLFAWLDRWAPQIRTCSENTGCGCCLDSFDVEVDAQALTELPAAMYQDIH' A
#
# COMPACT_ATOMS: atom_id res chain seq x y z
N MET A 1 -3.83 -15.81 -7.23
CA MET A 1 -3.03 -15.28 -8.37
C MET A 1 -1.57 -15.26 -7.89
N PRO A 2 -0.55 -14.81 -8.64
CA PRO A 2 0.77 -14.64 -8.04
C PRO A 2 0.72 -13.53 -6.99
N LEU A 3 1.19 -13.85 -5.78
CA LEU A 3 1.41 -12.86 -4.73
C LEU A 3 2.61 -11.98 -5.11
N ARG A 4 2.50 -10.70 -4.82
CA ARG A 4 3.57 -9.72 -4.99
C ARG A 4 3.88 -9.06 -3.66
N ARG A 5 5.17 -8.88 -3.41
CA ARG A 5 5.65 -8.05 -2.32
C ARG A 5 5.89 -6.65 -2.86
N VAL A 6 5.20 -5.69 -2.29
CA VAL A 6 5.34 -4.29 -2.67
C VAL A 6 5.43 -3.44 -1.42
N THR A 7 6.13 -2.31 -1.53
CA THR A 7 5.99 -1.20 -0.58
C THR A 7 4.92 -0.27 -1.12
N VAL A 8 3.85 -0.05 -0.37
CA VAL A 8 2.83 0.97 -0.66
C VAL A 8 3.12 2.24 0.14
N THR A 9 3.03 3.41 -0.51
CA THR A 9 3.32 4.70 0.09
C THR A 9 2.23 5.73 -0.20
N ALA A 10 1.91 6.57 0.78
CA ALA A 10 1.05 7.73 0.60
C ALA A 10 1.70 8.98 1.19
N LEU A 11 1.71 10.05 0.41
CA LEU A 11 2.25 11.34 0.83
C LEU A 11 1.12 12.24 1.34
N ALA A 12 1.30 12.86 2.51
CA ALA A 12 0.32 13.82 3.04
C ALA A 12 0.20 15.09 2.19
N ASP A 13 1.23 15.44 1.42
CA ASP A 13 1.23 16.57 0.48
C ASP A 13 0.38 16.29 -0.77
N GLN A 14 0.13 15.01 -1.07
CA GLN A 14 -0.75 14.61 -2.16
C GLN A 14 -2.19 14.48 -1.66
N PRO A 15 -3.12 15.32 -2.15
CA PRO A 15 -4.48 15.34 -1.64
C PRO A 15 -5.19 14.01 -1.90
N GLY A 16 -5.56 13.32 -0.83
CA GLY A 16 -6.35 12.09 -0.86
C GLY A 16 -5.56 10.80 -1.03
N GLU A 17 -4.22 10.84 -1.14
CA GLU A 17 -3.41 9.61 -1.20
C GLU A 17 -3.49 8.80 0.10
N GLN A 18 -3.48 9.47 1.25
CA GLN A 18 -3.60 8.80 2.56
C GLN A 18 -4.96 8.10 2.69
N ASP A 19 -6.06 8.82 2.43
CA ASP A 19 -7.41 8.24 2.44
C ASP A 19 -7.53 7.05 1.47
N LEU A 20 -6.99 7.19 0.26
CA LEU A 20 -7.00 6.12 -0.74
C LEU A 20 -6.20 4.90 -0.26
N LEU A 21 -5.00 5.11 0.30
CA LEU A 21 -4.16 4.05 0.83
C LEU A 21 -4.85 3.30 1.97
N PHE A 22 -5.41 4.02 2.95
CA PHE A 22 -6.10 3.40 4.07
C PHE A 22 -7.38 2.67 3.63
N ALA A 23 -8.16 3.24 2.70
CA ALA A 23 -9.32 2.58 2.12
C ALA A 23 -8.94 1.31 1.34
N TRP A 24 -7.82 1.35 0.62
CA TRP A 24 -7.28 0.18 -0.09
C TRP A 24 -6.82 -0.90 0.90
N LEU A 25 -6.08 -0.52 1.95
CA LEU A 25 -5.63 -1.44 2.99
C LEU A 25 -6.81 -2.13 3.68
N ASP A 26 -7.87 -1.40 4.02
CA ASP A 26 -9.08 -1.97 4.64
C ASP A 26 -9.80 -2.96 3.69
N ARG A 27 -10.00 -2.56 2.43
CA ARG A 27 -10.64 -3.38 1.40
C ARG A 27 -9.88 -4.69 1.14
N TRP A 28 -8.54 -4.62 1.12
CA TRP A 28 -7.68 -5.75 0.79
C TRP A 28 -7.10 -6.46 2.03
N ALA A 29 -7.38 -5.99 3.25
CA ALA A 29 -6.93 -6.60 4.50
C ALA A 29 -7.15 -8.13 4.58
N PRO A 30 -8.30 -8.70 4.11
CA PRO A 30 -8.49 -10.15 4.11
C PRO A 30 -7.59 -10.93 3.15
N GLN A 31 -7.02 -10.25 2.15
CA GLN A 31 -6.19 -10.83 1.08
C GLN A 31 -4.70 -10.50 1.25
N ILE A 32 -4.37 -9.51 2.08
CA ILE A 32 -3.00 -9.19 2.47
C ILE A 32 -2.46 -10.32 3.36
N ARG A 33 -1.41 -10.99 2.89
CA ARG A 33 -0.75 -12.10 3.59
C ARG A 33 0.16 -11.62 4.71
N THR A 34 0.90 -10.55 4.43
CA THR A 34 1.79 -9.90 5.39
C THR A 34 1.67 -8.40 5.20
N CYS A 35 1.62 -7.66 6.30
CA CYS A 35 1.67 -6.20 6.32
C CYS A 35 2.69 -5.81 7.39
N SER A 36 3.66 -4.97 7.05
CA SER A 36 4.56 -4.38 8.03
C SER A 36 3.83 -3.35 8.90
N GLU A 37 4.48 -2.91 9.98
CA GLU A 37 4.11 -1.65 10.62
C GLU A 37 4.37 -0.48 9.66
N ASN A 38 3.80 0.69 9.97
CA ASN A 38 4.07 1.90 9.20
C ASN A 38 5.56 2.29 9.33
N THR A 39 6.32 2.12 8.26
CA THR A 39 7.74 2.49 8.17
C THR A 39 7.95 3.94 7.76
N GLY A 40 6.86 4.65 7.45
CA GLY A 40 6.86 6.07 7.18
C GLY A 40 7.04 6.91 8.45
N CYS A 41 7.10 8.23 8.29
CA CYS A 41 7.15 9.13 9.44
C CYS A 41 5.81 9.24 10.19
N GLY A 42 4.72 8.70 9.61
CA GLY A 42 3.39 8.66 10.22
C GLY A 42 2.67 10.02 10.27
N CYS A 43 3.30 11.08 9.78
CA CYS A 43 2.73 12.43 9.71
C CYS A 43 2.74 13.02 8.30
N CYS A 44 3.80 12.77 7.52
CA CYS A 44 3.96 13.28 6.15
C CYS A 44 3.98 12.16 5.09
N LEU A 45 4.29 10.93 5.52
CA LEU A 45 4.44 9.76 4.68
C LEU A 45 3.98 8.56 5.49
N ASP A 46 3.06 7.81 4.92
CA ASP A 46 2.70 6.47 5.36
C ASP A 46 3.32 5.47 4.38
N SER A 47 3.98 4.44 4.92
CA SER A 47 4.67 3.43 4.12
C SER A 47 4.48 2.06 4.73
N PHE A 48 4.04 1.08 3.93
CA PHE A 48 3.79 -0.28 4.40
C PHE A 48 4.33 -1.28 3.39
N ASP A 49 5.05 -2.30 3.86
CA ASP A 49 5.42 -3.44 3.05
C ASP A 49 4.29 -4.48 3.13
N VAL A 50 3.67 -4.76 1.99
CA VAL A 50 2.54 -5.66 1.89
C VAL A 50 2.82 -6.79 0.90
N GLU A 51 2.34 -7.99 1.25
CA GLU A 51 2.29 -9.13 0.33
C GLU A 51 0.83 -9.38 -0.04
N VAL A 52 0.47 -9.13 -1.30
CA VAL A 52 -0.91 -9.18 -1.78
C VAL A 52 -0.97 -9.73 -3.21
N ASP A 53 -2.13 -10.24 -3.63
CA ASP A 53 -2.34 -10.63 -5.02
C ASP A 53 -2.16 -9.44 -5.98
N ALA A 54 -1.55 -9.68 -7.14
CA ALA A 54 -1.30 -8.65 -8.15
C ALA A 54 -2.57 -7.90 -8.62
N GLN A 55 -3.75 -8.51 -8.48
CA GLN A 55 -5.03 -7.85 -8.76
C GLN A 55 -5.28 -6.65 -7.85
N ALA A 56 -4.90 -6.72 -6.57
CA ALA A 56 -5.08 -5.62 -5.63
C ALA A 56 -4.32 -4.36 -6.06
N LEU A 57 -3.14 -4.55 -6.67
CA LEU A 57 -2.30 -3.46 -7.16
C LEU A 57 -2.89 -2.74 -8.38
N THR A 58 -3.83 -3.35 -9.10
CA THR A 58 -4.51 -2.69 -10.22
C THR A 58 -5.48 -1.59 -9.77
N GLU A 59 -5.89 -1.61 -8.50
CA GLU A 59 -6.74 -0.58 -7.89
C GLU A 59 -5.94 0.57 -7.26
N LEU A 60 -4.61 0.45 -7.19
CA LEU A 60 -3.72 1.50 -6.70
C LEU A 60 -3.01 2.22 -7.86
N PRO A 61 -2.78 3.54 -7.76
CA PRO A 61 -1.89 4.25 -8.68
C PRO A 61 -0.48 3.67 -8.63
N ALA A 62 0.15 3.49 -9.81
CA ALA A 62 1.51 2.97 -9.91
C ALA A 62 2.59 3.84 -9.22
N ALA A 63 2.27 5.10 -8.91
CA ALA A 63 3.15 5.99 -8.15
C ALA A 63 3.12 5.71 -6.63
N MET A 64 2.08 5.02 -6.14
CA MET A 64 1.87 4.74 -4.72
C MET A 64 2.40 3.37 -4.30
N TYR A 65 2.99 2.58 -5.20
CA TYR A 65 3.58 1.31 -4.82
C TYR A 65 4.82 0.99 -5.63
N GLN A 66 5.75 0.26 -5.01
CA GLN A 66 6.97 -0.23 -5.65
C GLN A 66 7.14 -1.71 -5.34
N ASP A 67 7.44 -2.51 -6.36
CA ASP A 67 7.76 -3.93 -6.20
C ASP A 67 9.09 -4.07 -5.44
N ILE A 68 9.10 -4.94 -4.43
CA ILE A 68 10.30 -5.27 -3.65
C ILE A 68 10.62 -6.74 -3.88
N HIS A 69 11.85 -7.00 -4.35
CA HIS A 69 12.34 -8.32 -4.76
C HIS A 69 12.53 -9.29 -3.59
#